data_AF-A0A919HSE2-F1
#
_entry.id   AF-A0A919HSE2-F1
#
_cell.length_a   1.000
_cell.length_b   1.000
_cell.length_c   1.000
_cell.angle_alpha   90.00
_cell.angle_beta   90.00
_cell.angle_gamma   90.00
#
_symmetry.space_group_name_H-M   'P 1'
#
loop_
_entity.id
_entity.type
_entity.pdbx_description
1 polymer ?
#
loop_
_entity_poly.entity_id
_entity_poly.type
_entity_poly.pdbx_seq_one_letter_code
_entity_poly.pdbx_strand_id
1 'polypeptide(L)'
;MLKYLLGTDSGIQGDELGASDEVKPEEVEWQTAAIEGKLDLLVTLDFRMSSTCLFSDIVLPTATWYEKDDMNTSDMHPFIHPLSAAVDPAWEAKSDWEIYKDIARSFSQVCVGHLGKETDVVLVPLQHDSPANCRSRSRCLTGARANAI
;
A
#
# COMPACT_ATOMS: atom_id res chain seq x y z
N MET A 1 -1.79 6.70 -14.11
CA MET A 1 -0.62 5.91 -13.66
C MET A 1 0.58 6.18 -14.57
N LEU A 2 0.52 5.82 -15.86
CA LEU A 2 1.63 5.98 -16.81
C LEU A 2 2.25 7.40 -16.87
N LYS A 3 1.47 8.44 -17.19
CA LYS A 3 1.95 9.85 -17.24
C LYS A 3 2.45 10.36 -15.88
N TYR A 4 1.54 10.46 -14.90
CA TYR A 4 1.84 11.19 -13.65
C TYR A 4 2.68 10.42 -12.62
N LEU A 5 2.60 9.08 -12.57
CA LEU A 5 3.36 8.29 -11.59
C LEU A 5 4.65 7.75 -12.20
N LEU A 6 4.58 7.13 -13.38
CA LEU A 6 5.72 6.49 -14.04
C LEU A 6 6.51 7.43 -14.96
N GLY A 7 5.90 8.53 -15.44
CA GLY A 7 6.55 9.43 -16.39
C GLY A 7 6.72 8.84 -17.79
N THR A 8 5.93 7.81 -18.15
CA THR A 8 5.99 7.17 -19.46
C THR A 8 4.93 7.72 -20.40
N ASP A 9 5.04 7.36 -21.69
CA ASP A 9 4.00 7.59 -22.68
C ASP A 9 2.63 7.13 -22.16
N SER A 10 1.60 7.92 -22.47
CA SER A 10 0.24 7.69 -22.00
C SER A 10 -0.77 7.92 -23.10
N GLY A 11 -1.89 7.20 -23.02
CA GLY A 11 -3.01 7.33 -23.96
C GLY A 11 -4.03 8.41 -23.59
N ILE A 12 -3.70 9.38 -22.71
CA ILE A 12 -4.62 10.45 -22.32
C ILE A 12 -4.87 11.34 -23.55
N GLN A 13 -6.14 11.50 -23.94
CA GLN A 13 -6.54 12.28 -25.12
C GLN A 13 -7.17 13.65 -24.77
N GLY A 14 -7.65 13.81 -23.54
CA GLY A 14 -8.31 15.04 -23.10
C GLY A 14 -7.30 16.06 -22.57
N ASP A 15 -7.67 17.33 -22.70
CA ASP A 15 -6.89 18.45 -22.16
C ASP A 15 -7.03 18.55 -20.63
N GLU A 16 -6.00 19.08 -19.99
CA GLU A 16 -6.00 19.34 -18.55
C GLU A 16 -6.85 20.57 -18.22
N LEU A 17 -7.43 20.63 -17.01
CA LEU A 17 -8.24 21.76 -16.51
C LEU A 17 -7.53 23.13 -16.63
N GLY A 18 -6.20 23.17 -16.70
CA GLY A 18 -5.41 24.39 -16.88
C GLY A 18 -5.43 24.95 -18.31
N ALA A 19 -5.94 24.19 -19.28
CA ALA A 19 -6.05 24.59 -20.68
C ALA A 19 -7.39 25.31 -21.00
N SER A 20 -8.39 25.20 -20.12
CA SER A 20 -9.65 25.93 -20.19
C SER A 20 -9.75 27.01 -19.09
N ASP A 21 -10.62 28.01 -19.28
CA ASP A 21 -10.92 29.06 -18.28
C ASP A 21 -11.78 28.53 -17.10
N GLU A 22 -11.62 27.25 -16.74
CA GLU A 22 -12.41 26.58 -15.71
C GLU A 22 -11.96 26.97 -14.29
N VAL A 23 -12.90 26.85 -13.34
CA VAL A 23 -12.69 27.23 -11.94
C VAL A 23 -11.68 26.29 -11.29
N LYS A 24 -10.57 26.87 -10.82
CA LYS A 24 -9.51 26.16 -10.11
C LYS A 24 -9.91 25.91 -8.64
N PRO A 25 -9.42 24.82 -8.02
CA PRO A 25 -9.67 24.54 -6.61
C PRO A 25 -9.06 25.62 -5.69
N GLU A 26 -9.71 25.89 -4.55
CA GLU A 26 -9.25 26.89 -3.56
C GLU A 26 -8.37 26.27 -2.46
N GLU A 27 -8.56 24.97 -2.15
CA GLU A 27 -7.84 24.28 -1.05
C GLU A 27 -6.54 23.61 -1.49
N VAL A 28 -6.28 23.54 -2.81
CA VAL A 28 -5.11 22.88 -3.39
C VAL A 28 -4.42 23.83 -4.34
N GLU A 29 -3.11 23.95 -4.20
CA GLU A 29 -2.30 24.77 -5.10
C GLU A 29 -2.35 24.23 -6.54
N TRP A 30 -2.73 25.10 -7.48
CA TRP A 30 -2.78 24.76 -8.89
C TRP A 30 -1.44 25.04 -9.58
N GLN A 31 -0.87 24.03 -10.23
CA GLN A 31 0.35 24.15 -11.04
C GLN A 31 0.03 23.99 -12.53
N THR A 32 0.57 24.87 -13.37
CA THR A 32 0.26 24.91 -14.82
C THR A 32 0.81 23.72 -15.59
N ALA A 33 1.95 23.17 -15.17
CA ALA A 33 2.48 21.92 -15.68
C ALA A 33 2.33 20.86 -14.59
N ALA A 34 1.65 19.76 -14.92
CA ALA A 34 1.53 18.65 -13.99
C ALA A 34 2.90 17.99 -13.73
N ILE A 35 3.15 17.61 -12.48
CA ILE A 35 4.32 16.82 -12.11
C ILE A 35 4.14 15.40 -12.65
N GLU A 36 5.07 14.98 -13.52
CA GLU A 36 5.16 13.64 -14.09
C GLU A 36 6.28 12.83 -13.42
N GLY A 37 6.20 11.50 -13.49
CA GLY A 37 7.27 10.62 -12.96
C GLY A 37 7.48 10.73 -11.45
N LYS A 38 6.41 10.80 -10.65
CA LYS A 38 6.51 10.96 -9.19
C LYS A 38 7.15 9.77 -8.46
N LEU A 39 7.21 8.59 -9.08
CA LEU A 39 7.82 7.41 -8.47
C LEU A 39 9.31 7.37 -8.80
N ASP A 40 10.15 7.47 -7.76
CA ASP A 40 11.60 7.31 -7.92
C ASP A 40 12.02 5.84 -8.11
N LEU A 41 11.22 4.89 -7.61
CA LEU A 41 11.49 3.46 -7.70
C LEU A 41 10.19 2.66 -7.65
N LEU A 42 9.96 1.81 -8.66
CA LEU A 42 8.86 0.84 -8.67
C LEU A 42 9.40 -0.60 -8.57
N VAL A 43 9.06 -1.26 -7.46
CA VAL A 43 9.40 -2.67 -7.21
C VAL A 43 8.13 -3.51 -7.22
N THR A 44 8.12 -4.58 -8.02
CA THR A 44 6.99 -5.52 -8.11
C THR A 44 7.43 -6.94 -7.77
N LEU A 45 6.63 -7.64 -6.97
CA LEU A 45 6.77 -9.06 -6.66
C LEU A 45 5.72 -9.83 -7.44
N ASP A 46 6.14 -10.76 -8.30
CA ASP A 46 5.22 -11.57 -9.10
C ASP A 46 5.88 -12.89 -9.50
N PHE A 47 5.07 -13.94 -9.66
CA PHE A 47 5.53 -15.25 -10.12
C PHE A 47 5.44 -15.36 -11.65
N ARG A 48 4.81 -14.38 -12.31
CA ARG A 48 4.74 -14.24 -13.76
C ARG A 48 5.08 -12.81 -14.18
N MET A 49 5.55 -12.65 -15.41
CA MET A 49 5.78 -11.31 -15.97
C MET A 49 4.44 -10.63 -16.29
N SER A 50 3.84 -9.96 -15.30
CA SER A 50 2.62 -9.18 -15.48
C SER A 50 2.88 -7.84 -16.16
N SER A 51 1.82 -7.18 -16.63
CA SER A 51 1.95 -5.84 -17.22
C SER A 51 2.59 -4.85 -16.25
N THR A 52 2.31 -4.97 -14.95
CA THR A 52 2.96 -4.13 -13.92
C THR A 52 4.47 -4.40 -13.84
N CYS A 53 4.88 -5.67 -13.88
CA CYS A 53 6.30 -6.02 -13.92
C CYS A 53 7.02 -5.42 -15.13
N LEU A 54 6.34 -5.34 -16.28
CA LEU A 54 6.91 -4.78 -17.51
C LEU A 54 7.22 -3.28 -17.40
N PHE A 55 6.47 -2.56 -16.56
CA PHE A 55 6.71 -1.13 -16.28
C PHE A 55 7.49 -0.90 -14.98
N SER A 56 7.96 -1.95 -14.29
CA SER A 56 8.70 -1.84 -13.03
C SER A 56 10.21 -1.77 -13.25
N ASP A 57 10.92 -1.05 -12.38
CA ASP A 57 12.38 -0.99 -12.39
C ASP A 57 13.00 -2.29 -11.88
N ILE A 58 12.38 -2.88 -10.84
CA ILE A 58 12.83 -4.12 -10.21
C ILE A 58 11.67 -5.10 -10.13
N VAL A 59 11.93 -6.34 -10.56
CA VAL A 59 11.00 -7.46 -10.45
C VAL A 59 11.63 -8.54 -9.59
N LEU A 60 10.94 -8.95 -8.52
CA LEU A 60 11.38 -9.99 -7.61
C LEU A 60 10.51 -11.24 -7.79
N PRO A 61 11.12 -12.43 -8.01
CA PRO A 61 10.35 -13.65 -8.22
C PRO A 61 9.70 -14.13 -6.92
N THR A 62 8.37 -14.11 -6.86
CA THR A 62 7.63 -14.66 -5.70
C THR A 62 7.20 -16.10 -5.94
N ALA A 63 7.03 -16.86 -4.86
CA ALA A 63 6.55 -18.24 -4.89
C ALA A 63 5.06 -18.29 -5.28
N THR A 64 4.68 -19.31 -6.06
CA THR A 64 3.27 -19.56 -6.39
C THR A 64 2.50 -20.04 -5.16
N TRP A 65 1.17 -20.12 -5.28
CA TRP A 65 0.29 -20.58 -4.20
C TRP A 65 0.53 -22.04 -3.76
N TYR A 66 1.20 -22.84 -4.58
CA TYR A 66 1.54 -24.23 -4.28
C TYR A 66 2.96 -24.41 -3.72
N GLU A 67 3.67 -23.32 -3.48
CA GLU A 67 5.07 -23.32 -3.04
C GLU A 67 5.26 -22.54 -1.73
N LYS A 68 4.15 -22.16 -1.06
CA LYS A 68 4.19 -21.38 0.18
C LYS A 68 3.07 -21.74 1.14
N ASP A 69 3.34 -21.53 2.42
CA ASP A 69 2.36 -21.69 3.49
C ASP A 69 1.67 -20.35 3.80
N ASP A 70 0.34 -20.33 3.72
CA ASP A 70 -0.48 -19.15 4.03
C ASP A 70 -1.92 -19.58 4.40
N MET A 71 -2.82 -18.65 4.69
CA MET A 71 -4.24 -18.92 4.98
C MET A 71 -5.17 -18.16 4.05
N ASN A 72 -6.28 -18.80 3.65
CA ASN A 72 -7.32 -18.19 2.85
C ASN A 72 -8.71 -18.32 3.50
N THR A 73 -9.48 -17.25 3.39
CA THR A 73 -10.90 -17.15 3.78
C THR A 73 -11.67 -16.36 2.73
N SER A 74 -12.98 -16.59 2.61
CA SER A 74 -13.86 -15.86 1.69
C SER A 74 -15.22 -15.60 2.33
N ASP A 75 -15.89 -14.51 1.94
CA ASP A 75 -17.26 -14.16 2.39
C ASP A 75 -18.31 -15.23 2.08
N MET A 76 -18.05 -16.07 1.06
CA MET A 76 -19.00 -17.08 0.58
C MET A 76 -19.22 -18.23 1.56
N HIS A 77 -18.27 -18.50 2.45
CA HIS A 77 -18.34 -19.62 3.37
C HIS A 77 -17.56 -19.36 4.68
N PRO A 78 -17.96 -19.96 5.81
CA PRO A 78 -17.29 -19.76 7.09
C PRO A 78 -16.03 -20.64 7.28
N PHE A 79 -15.47 -21.22 6.21
CA PHE A 79 -14.28 -22.06 6.29
C PHE A 79 -12.99 -21.26 6.11
N ILE A 80 -12.02 -21.55 6.97
CA ILE A 80 -10.62 -21.17 6.83
C ILE A 80 -9.83 -22.39 6.35
N HIS A 81 -8.97 -22.21 5.34
CA HIS A 81 -8.14 -23.28 4.80
C HIS A 81 -6.74 -22.77 4.43
N PRO A 82 -5.71 -23.62 4.54
CA PRO A 82 -4.34 -23.22 4.26
C PRO A 82 -4.02 -23.29 2.76
N LEU A 83 -3.05 -22.48 2.34
CA LEU A 83 -2.14 -22.80 1.24
C LEU A 83 -0.98 -23.57 1.86
N SER A 84 -0.50 -24.61 1.18
CA SER A 84 0.63 -25.40 1.66
C SER A 84 1.62 -25.61 0.53
N ALA A 85 2.91 -25.54 0.86
CA ALA A 85 3.97 -25.83 -0.09
C ALA A 85 3.93 -27.32 -0.48
N ALA A 86 3.49 -27.61 -1.70
CA ALA A 86 3.57 -28.94 -2.29
C ALA A 86 5.01 -29.30 -2.66
N VAL A 87 5.78 -28.29 -3.09
CA VAL A 87 7.21 -28.35 -3.38
C VAL A 87 7.87 -27.05 -2.94
N ASP A 88 9.19 -27.06 -2.79
CA ASP A 88 9.96 -25.84 -2.56
C ASP A 88 9.81 -24.87 -3.75
N PRO A 89 9.81 -23.54 -3.53
CA PRO A 89 9.74 -22.55 -4.61
C PRO A 89 10.75 -22.82 -5.72
N ALA A 90 10.27 -22.87 -6.95
CA ALA A 90 11.13 -23.12 -8.10
C ALA A 90 12.15 -21.99 -8.33
N TRP A 91 13.35 -22.37 -8.78
CA TRP A 91 14.46 -21.45 -9.06
C TRP A 91 14.88 -20.61 -7.85
N GLU A 92 14.95 -19.29 -8.01
CA GLU A 92 15.30 -18.33 -6.97
C GLU A 92 14.05 -17.65 -6.38
N ALA A 93 12.86 -18.19 -6.66
CA ALA A 93 11.64 -17.67 -6.10
C ALA A 93 11.63 -17.84 -4.57
N LYS A 94 11.01 -16.89 -3.88
CA LYS A 94 10.82 -16.92 -2.43
C LYS A 94 9.38 -16.52 -2.11
N SER A 95 8.84 -16.98 -0.99
CA SER A 95 7.53 -16.47 -0.53
C SER A 95 7.61 -14.97 -0.25
N ASP A 96 6.50 -14.26 -0.41
CA ASP A 96 6.42 -12.82 -0.14
C ASP A 96 6.95 -12.48 1.26
N TRP A 97 6.65 -13.34 2.23
CA TRP A 97 7.13 -13.25 3.60
C TRP A 97 8.67 -13.27 3.71
N GLU A 98 9.34 -14.23 3.06
CA GLU A 98 10.80 -14.32 3.10
C GLU A 98 11.45 -13.16 2.33
N ILE A 99 10.84 -12.69 1.24
CA ILE A 99 11.32 -11.53 0.48
C ILE A 99 11.32 -10.28 1.37
N TYR A 100 10.19 -9.96 2.02
CA TYR A 100 10.13 -8.79 2.90
C TYR A 100 11.02 -8.94 4.14
N LYS A 101 11.22 -10.15 4.65
CA LYS A 101 12.16 -10.41 5.75
C LYS A 101 13.60 -10.13 5.35
N ASP A 102 14.02 -10.55 4.15
CA ASP A 102 15.36 -10.28 3.63
C ASP A 102 15.57 -8.80 3.31
N ILE A 103 14.53 -8.11 2.80
CA ILE A 103 14.53 -6.65 2.64
C ILE A 103 14.70 -5.97 4.00
N ALA A 104 13.94 -6.38 5.02
CA ALA A 104 14.04 -5.82 6.36
C ALA A 104 15.43 -6.05 6.99
N ARG A 105 16.04 -7.22 6.77
CA ARG A 105 17.41 -7.51 7.20
C ARG A 105 18.41 -6.56 6.52
N SER A 106 18.27 -6.37 5.22
CA SER A 106 19.16 -5.50 4.44
C SER A 106 18.98 -4.03 4.84
N PHE A 107 17.72 -3.57 4.97
CA PHE A 107 17.39 -2.23 5.46
C PHE A 107 18.03 -1.95 6.83
N SER A 108 17.95 -2.91 7.76
CA SER A 108 18.53 -2.78 9.11
C SER A 108 20.06 -2.61 9.10
N GLN A 109 20.74 -3.10 8.07
CA GLN A 109 22.19 -2.92 7.90
C GLN A 109 22.50 -1.58 7.22
N VAL A 110 21.73 -1.22 6.19
CA VAL A 110 21.96 -0.02 5.37
C VAL A 110 21.55 1.27 6.09
N CYS A 111 20.57 1.23 7.00
CA CYS A 111 20.09 2.43 7.69
C CYS A 111 21.07 2.95 8.76
N VAL A 112 22.05 2.16 9.19
CA VAL A 112 22.99 2.54 10.25
C VAL A 112 23.82 3.74 9.82
N GLY A 113 23.79 4.80 10.63
CA GLY A 113 24.44 6.08 10.33
C GLY A 113 23.51 7.11 9.67
N HIS A 114 22.33 6.69 9.21
CA HIS A 114 21.29 7.56 8.66
C HIS A 114 20.06 7.64 9.59
N LEU A 115 19.61 6.51 10.12
CA LEU A 115 18.44 6.39 11.00
C LEU A 115 18.77 5.57 12.25
N GLY A 116 18.24 5.98 13.39
CA GLY A 116 18.41 5.32 14.68
C GLY A 116 17.10 5.15 15.45
N LYS A 117 17.06 5.64 16.69
CA LYS A 117 15.84 5.65 17.50
C LYS A 117 15.09 6.95 17.26
N GLU A 118 14.21 6.92 16.28
CA GLU A 118 13.46 8.10 15.87
C GLU A 118 12.14 8.23 16.62
N THR A 119 11.67 9.47 16.75
CA THR A 119 10.32 9.80 17.24
C THR A 119 9.51 10.32 16.06
N ASP A 120 8.43 9.63 15.73
CA ASP A 120 7.58 9.96 14.58
C ASP A 120 6.23 10.56 15.02
N VAL A 121 5.66 11.45 14.20
CA VAL A 121 4.35 12.08 14.41
C VAL A 121 3.36 11.50 13.41
N VAL A 122 2.55 10.56 13.87
CA VAL A 122 1.57 9.85 13.03
C VAL A 122 0.19 10.48 13.18
N LEU A 123 -0.37 10.98 12.07
CA LEU A 123 -1.75 11.45 12.03
C LEU A 123 -2.70 10.26 11.90
N VAL A 124 -3.59 10.07 12.89
CA VAL A 124 -4.59 9.01 12.90
C VAL A 124 -5.99 9.64 12.81
N PRO A 125 -6.81 9.30 11.80
CA PRO A 125 -8.17 9.81 11.71
C PRO A 125 -9.04 9.26 12.84
N LEU A 126 -10.20 9.88 13.08
CA LEU A 126 -11.19 9.35 14.01
C LEU A 126 -11.68 7.98 13.51
N GLN A 127 -11.47 6.94 14.31
CA GLN A 127 -11.82 5.56 13.94
C GLN A 127 -13.26 5.22 14.35
N HIS A 128 -13.98 4.51 13.48
CA HIS A 128 -15.21 3.81 13.86
C HIS A 128 -14.91 2.76 14.96
N ASP A 129 -15.90 2.41 15.77
CA ASP A 129 -15.75 1.50 16.93
C ASP A 129 -14.65 1.89 17.94
N SER A 130 -14.27 3.17 17.96
CA SER A 130 -13.37 3.75 18.98
C SER A 130 -14.10 4.76 19.86
N PRO A 131 -13.66 4.99 21.11
CA PRO A 131 -14.23 6.02 21.97
C PRO A 131 -14.23 7.43 21.34
N ALA A 132 -13.30 7.69 20.43
CA ALA A 132 -13.14 8.98 19.76
C ALA A 132 -14.27 9.30 18.77
N ASN A 133 -15.07 8.30 18.36
CA ASN A 133 -16.17 8.46 17.39
C ASN A 133 -17.35 9.29 17.92
N CYS A 134 -17.46 9.48 19.24
CA CYS A 134 -18.58 10.21 19.87
C CYS A 134 -18.48 11.75 19.84
N ARG A 135 -17.61 12.35 19.02
CA ARG A 135 -17.31 13.81 19.09
C ARG A 135 -18.34 14.75 18.45
N SER A 136 -19.14 14.32 17.47
CA SER A 136 -20.04 15.21 16.71
C SER A 136 -21.50 15.23 17.20
N ARG A 137 -21.85 14.54 18.30
CA ARG A 137 -23.22 14.53 18.84
C ARG A 137 -23.22 14.70 20.35
N SER A 138 -23.97 15.69 20.83
CA SER A 138 -24.36 15.99 22.22
C SER A 138 -25.14 14.87 22.94
N ARG A 139 -25.05 13.62 22.47
CA ARG A 139 -25.95 12.51 22.83
C ARG A 139 -25.21 11.18 23.13
N CYS A 140 -23.93 11.22 23.51
CA CYS A 140 -23.18 10.04 23.99
C CYS A 140 -23.04 9.97 25.53
N LEU A 141 -23.81 10.74 26.30
CA LEU A 141 -23.68 10.81 27.78
C LEU A 141 -24.57 9.82 28.57
N THR A 142 -25.21 8.82 27.95
CA THR A 142 -26.11 7.89 28.66
C THR A 142 -25.65 6.44 28.77
N GLY A 143 -24.48 6.05 28.25
CA GLY A 143 -24.06 4.63 28.23
C GLY A 143 -22.95 4.21 29.20
N ALA A 144 -22.15 5.13 29.75
CA ALA A 144 -20.90 4.80 30.48
C ALA A 144 -21.04 4.77 32.02
N ARG A 145 -22.25 4.54 32.55
CA ARG A 145 -22.46 4.30 33.99
C ARG A 145 -23.24 3.00 34.20
N ALA A 146 -22.61 1.87 33.92
CA ALA A 146 -23.02 0.59 34.48
C ALA A 146 -21.79 -0.32 34.60
N ASN A 147 -21.51 -0.74 35.84
CA ASN A 147 -20.49 -1.69 36.30
C ASN A 147 -19.11 -1.15 36.67
N ALA A 148 -19.08 -0.50 37.83
CA ALA A 148 -18.02 -0.67 38.81
C ALA A 148 -18.69 -0.97 40.17
N ILE A 149 -18.87 -2.26 40.46
CA ILE A 149 -18.82 -2.85 41.81
C ILE A 149 -17.82 -3.99 41.69
#